data_AF-A0A1F6ARD4-F1
#
_entry.id   AF-A0A1F6ARD4-F1
#
_cell.length_a   1.000
_cell.length_b   1.000
_cell.length_c   1.000
_cell.angle_alpha   90.00
_cell.angle_beta   90.00
_cell.angle_gamma   90.00
#
_symmetry.space_group_name_H-M   'P 1'
#
loop_
_entity.id
_entity.type
_entity.pdbx_description
1 polymer ?
#
loop_
_entity_poly.entity_id
_entity_poly.type
_entity_poly.pdbx_seq_one_letter_code
_entity_poly.pdbx_strand_id
1 'polypeptide(L)'
;MADTKEEKNKKKQARKSLLALLALLRQQCGSFQSLSQWYDFLKQNLDPVLSEYSSVLPDSFKGEVKKVKNLTDTSKEGINSACHLLQGSIDKLIKYLPHPGSSLTLVIGAILTIVLGTGALVAYLNTLSVKIILKNRGCDTIQTFAYIPPLSLPIIDMPHEPIPSGGQGIFKLPPLTFTVDGTISNSLTLSSFGAKFAFDLKSSNINIEFDGKSLLGQKTTLDLASRPTHDLDIICK
;
A
#
# COMPACT_ATOMS: atom_id res chain seq x y z
N MET A 1 -17.08 18.05 21.05
CA MET A 1 -17.75 17.61 22.30
C MET A 1 -16.68 16.97 23.19
N ALA A 2 -16.66 17.24 24.49
CA ALA A 2 -15.68 16.65 25.39
C ALA A 2 -16.10 15.23 25.78
N ASP A 3 -15.17 14.28 25.72
CA ASP A 3 -15.42 12.88 26.11
C ASP A 3 -15.93 12.79 27.56
N THR A 4 -16.92 11.93 27.79
CA THR A 4 -17.39 11.61 29.14
C THR A 4 -16.31 10.85 29.93
N LYS A 5 -16.38 10.89 31.27
CA LYS A 5 -15.45 10.14 32.14
C LYS A 5 -15.48 8.63 31.83
N GLU A 6 -16.66 8.12 31.52
CA GLU A 6 -16.89 6.73 31.12
C GLU A 6 -16.20 6.41 29.78
N GLU A 7 -16.35 7.27 28.77
CA GLU A 7 -15.71 7.09 27.47
C GLU A 7 -14.18 7.13 27.57
N LYS A 8 -13.62 8.04 28.39
CA LYS A 8 -12.17 8.09 28.66
C LYS A 8 -11.67 6.81 29.33
N ASN A 9 -12.41 6.26 30.28
CA ASN A 9 -12.05 4.99 30.92
C ASN A 9 -12.11 3.84 29.92
N LYS A 10 -13.14 3.81 29.05
CA LYS A 10 -13.28 2.80 27.99
C LYS A 10 -12.14 2.88 26.98
N LYS A 11 -11.70 4.08 26.58
CA LYS A 11 -10.52 4.29 25.71
C LYS A 11 -9.21 3.79 26.35
N LYS A 12 -9.03 3.99 27.66
CA LYS A 12 -7.86 3.45 28.39
C LYS A 12 -7.87 1.93 28.47
N GLN A 13 -9.02 1.32 28.72
CA GLN A 13 -9.19 -0.13 28.71
C GLN A 13 -8.93 -0.70 27.31
N ALA A 14 -9.50 -0.10 26.27
CA ALA A 14 -9.24 -0.45 24.88
C ALA A 14 -7.74 -0.43 24.56
N ARG A 15 -7.02 0.62 24.99
CA ARG A 15 -5.56 0.72 24.82
C ARG A 15 -4.82 -0.45 25.47
N LYS A 16 -5.17 -0.81 26.70
CA LYS A 16 -4.55 -1.92 27.43
C LYS A 16 -4.79 -3.25 26.71
N SER A 17 -6.02 -3.50 26.29
CA SER A 17 -6.39 -4.72 25.55
C SER A 17 -5.69 -4.80 24.19
N LEU A 18 -5.58 -3.68 23.48
CA LEU A 18 -4.85 -3.61 22.21
C LEU A 18 -3.33 -3.80 22.39
N LEU A 19 -2.74 -3.29 23.47
CA LEU A 19 -1.33 -3.53 23.80
C LEU A 19 -1.06 -5.02 24.07
N ALA A 20 -1.95 -5.68 24.81
CA ALA A 20 -1.86 -7.12 25.06
C ALA A 20 -2.00 -7.91 23.75
N LEU A 21 -2.98 -7.56 22.92
CA LEU A 21 -3.17 -8.17 21.60
C LEU A 21 -1.96 -7.98 20.69
N LEU A 22 -1.35 -6.78 20.68
CA LEU A 22 -0.14 -6.50 19.90
C LEU A 22 1.04 -7.35 20.34
N ALA A 23 1.21 -7.57 21.65
CA ALA A 23 2.24 -8.45 22.18
C ALA A 23 2.02 -9.90 21.73
N LEU A 24 0.78 -10.41 21.81
CA LEU A 24 0.43 -11.74 21.33
C LEU A 24 0.67 -11.89 19.82
N LEU A 25 0.27 -10.90 19.03
CA LEU A 25 0.55 -10.86 17.58
C LEU A 25 2.05 -10.88 17.30
N ARG A 26 2.87 -10.14 18.05
CA ARG A 26 4.33 -10.15 17.89
C ARG A 26 4.95 -11.51 18.18
N GLN A 27 4.37 -12.26 19.10
CA GLN A 27 4.83 -13.60 19.44
C GLN A 27 4.38 -14.65 18.40
N GLN A 28 3.18 -14.50 17.83
CA GLN A 28 2.58 -15.51 16.95
C GLN A 28 2.76 -15.23 15.45
N CYS A 29 3.10 -14.02 15.02
CA CYS A 29 3.39 -13.80 13.60
C CYS A 29 4.57 -14.69 13.17
N GLY A 30 4.41 -15.39 12.04
CA GLY A 30 5.36 -16.37 11.52
C GLY A 30 5.15 -17.80 12.03
N SER A 31 4.37 -18.01 13.09
CA SER A 31 4.09 -19.37 13.62
C SER A 31 2.86 -20.02 12.97
N PHE A 32 1.94 -19.23 12.42
CA PHE A 32 0.73 -19.73 11.74
C PHE A 32 1.09 -20.59 10.53
N GLN A 33 0.67 -21.86 10.55
CA GLN A 33 0.91 -22.82 9.47
C GLN A 33 -0.28 -22.90 8.49
N SER A 34 -1.44 -22.39 8.87
CA SER A 34 -2.64 -22.46 8.05
C SER A 34 -3.60 -21.30 8.31
N LEU A 35 -4.48 -21.08 7.32
CA LEU A 35 -5.52 -20.06 7.41
C LEU A 35 -6.49 -20.31 8.58
N SER A 36 -6.74 -21.57 8.93
CA SER A 36 -7.55 -21.93 10.09
C SER A 36 -6.93 -21.39 11.38
N GLN A 37 -5.64 -21.63 11.61
CA GLN A 37 -4.94 -21.16 12.81
C GLN A 37 -4.97 -19.63 12.91
N TRP A 38 -4.85 -18.94 11.78
CA TRP A 38 -4.99 -17.50 11.71
C TRP A 38 -6.41 -17.04 12.10
N TYR A 39 -7.44 -17.64 11.51
CA TYR A 39 -8.83 -17.29 11.83
C TYR A 39 -9.21 -17.64 13.27
N ASP A 40 -8.72 -18.77 13.80
CA ASP A 40 -8.90 -19.14 15.20
C ASP A 40 -8.26 -18.12 16.13
N PHE A 41 -7.04 -17.67 15.81
CA PHE A 41 -6.38 -16.61 16.57
C PHE A 41 -7.19 -15.32 16.56
N LEU A 42 -7.68 -14.87 15.39
CA LEU A 42 -8.49 -13.66 15.27
C LEU A 42 -9.79 -13.78 16.07
N LYS A 43 -10.48 -14.92 15.97
CA LYS A 43 -11.72 -15.18 16.68
C LYS A 43 -11.53 -15.20 18.20
N GLN A 44 -10.42 -15.75 18.68
CA GLN A 44 -10.14 -15.88 20.11
C GLN A 44 -9.62 -14.57 20.73
N ASN A 45 -8.82 -13.80 19.99
CA ASN A 45 -8.05 -12.69 20.57
C ASN A 45 -8.47 -11.30 20.06
N LEU A 46 -8.85 -11.18 18.79
CA LEU A 46 -9.18 -9.88 18.18
C LEU A 46 -10.68 -9.58 18.29
N ASP A 47 -11.54 -10.54 17.94
CA ASP A 47 -13.00 -10.33 17.91
C ASP A 47 -13.60 -9.88 19.26
N PRO A 48 -13.17 -10.41 20.43
CA PRO A 48 -13.63 -9.92 21.72
C PRO A 48 -13.29 -8.43 21.93
N VAL A 49 -12.06 -8.02 21.57
CA VAL A 49 -11.59 -6.63 21.71
C VAL A 49 -12.40 -5.70 20.81
N LEU A 50 -12.67 -6.11 19.56
CA LEU A 50 -13.48 -5.31 18.64
C LEU A 50 -14.92 -5.16 19.13
N SER A 51 -15.51 -6.24 19.65
CA SER A 51 -16.88 -6.23 20.16
C SER A 51 -17.01 -5.29 21.36
N GLU A 52 -16.14 -5.48 22.36
CA GLU A 52 -16.18 -4.75 23.63
C GLU A 52 -15.91 -3.24 23.45
N TYR A 53 -14.96 -2.88 22.59
CA TYR A 53 -14.52 -1.50 22.40
C TYR A 53 -15.02 -0.85 21.11
N SER A 54 -15.91 -1.48 20.35
CA SER A 54 -16.45 -0.99 19.07
C SER A 54 -16.85 0.49 19.06
N SER A 55 -17.43 1.00 20.15
CA SER A 55 -17.91 2.38 20.28
C SER A 55 -16.80 3.43 20.42
N VAL A 56 -15.57 3.03 20.78
CA VAL A 56 -14.43 3.94 20.97
C VAL A 56 -13.31 3.72 19.95
N LEU A 57 -13.46 2.72 19.09
CA LEU A 57 -12.54 2.42 18.00
C LEU A 57 -12.96 3.19 16.73
N PRO A 58 -12.02 3.82 16.02
CA PRO A 58 -12.33 4.54 14.78
C PRO A 58 -12.76 3.58 13.67
N ASP A 59 -13.70 4.00 12.83
CA ASP A 59 -14.26 3.14 11.77
C ASP A 59 -13.23 2.74 10.71
N SER A 60 -12.23 3.58 10.49
CA SER A 60 -11.06 3.26 9.65
C SER A 60 -10.30 2.03 10.13
N PHE A 61 -10.11 1.89 11.45
CA PHE A 61 -9.47 0.71 12.03
C PHE A 61 -10.34 -0.53 11.83
N LYS A 62 -11.67 -0.41 12.00
CA LYS A 62 -12.62 -1.50 11.71
C LYS A 62 -12.53 -1.93 10.24
N GLY A 63 -12.37 -0.97 9.32
CA GLY A 63 -12.16 -1.22 7.90
C GLY A 63 -10.87 -1.97 7.59
N GLU A 64 -9.76 -1.59 8.20
CA GLU A 64 -8.47 -2.30 8.06
C GLU A 64 -8.56 -3.73 8.62
N VAL A 65 -9.19 -3.91 9.78
CA VAL A 65 -9.42 -5.22 10.38
C VAL A 65 -10.26 -6.12 9.47
N LYS A 66 -11.31 -5.59 8.84
CA LYS A 66 -12.12 -6.37 7.89
C LYS A 66 -11.28 -6.90 6.72
N LYS A 67 -10.28 -6.16 6.25
CA LYS A 67 -9.37 -6.61 5.17
C LYS A 67 -8.52 -7.80 5.60
N VAL A 68 -7.98 -7.80 6.82
CA VAL A 68 -7.16 -8.92 7.34
C VAL A 68 -7.96 -10.14 7.79
N LYS A 69 -9.27 -9.97 8.06
CA LYS A 69 -10.18 -11.10 8.26
C LYS A 69 -10.55 -11.83 6.97
N ASN A 70 -10.51 -11.15 5.83
CA ASN A 70 -10.92 -11.69 4.53
C ASN A 70 -9.72 -11.85 3.61
N LEU A 71 -8.81 -12.78 3.98
CA LEU A 71 -7.62 -13.02 3.17
C LEU A 71 -7.97 -13.75 1.88
N THR A 72 -7.51 -13.19 0.76
CA THR A 72 -7.55 -13.81 -0.55
C THR A 72 -6.37 -14.75 -0.78
N ASP A 73 -5.22 -14.45 -0.17
CA ASP A 73 -4.03 -15.28 -0.19
C ASP A 73 -3.96 -16.14 1.09
N THR A 74 -4.07 -17.45 0.91
CA THR A 74 -4.11 -18.44 1.99
C THR A 74 -2.76 -19.10 2.25
N SER A 75 -1.71 -18.68 1.54
CA SER A 75 -0.34 -19.11 1.76
C SER A 75 0.18 -18.67 3.14
N LYS A 76 1.26 -19.32 3.60
CA LYS A 76 1.92 -18.96 4.85
C LYS A 76 2.44 -17.53 4.82
N GLU A 77 2.93 -17.10 3.66
CA GLU A 77 3.40 -15.76 3.39
C GLU A 77 2.25 -14.75 3.46
N GLY A 78 1.11 -15.04 2.82
CA GLY A 78 -0.09 -14.21 2.87
C GLY A 78 -0.62 -14.04 4.30
N ILE A 79 -0.64 -15.12 5.09
CA ILE A 79 -1.02 -15.10 6.51
C ILE A 79 -0.03 -14.25 7.33
N ASN A 80 1.28 -14.43 7.13
CA ASN A 80 2.28 -13.69 7.89
C ASN A 80 2.21 -12.18 7.58
N SER A 81 1.98 -11.83 6.32
CA SER A 81 1.75 -10.46 5.89
C SER A 81 0.49 -9.85 6.52
N ALA A 82 -0.62 -10.58 6.55
CA ALA A 82 -1.83 -10.15 7.23
C ALA A 82 -1.59 -9.88 8.72
N CYS A 83 -0.84 -10.78 9.36
CA CYS A 83 -0.47 -10.69 10.75
C CYS A 83 0.28 -9.38 11.06
N HIS A 84 1.28 -9.05 10.26
CA HIS A 84 2.03 -7.82 10.47
C HIS A 84 1.30 -6.54 10.04
N LEU A 85 0.44 -6.60 9.01
CA LEU A 85 -0.43 -5.47 8.68
C LEU A 85 -1.29 -5.12 9.89
N LEU A 86 -1.91 -6.13 10.50
CA LEU A 86 -2.70 -5.97 11.72
C LEU A 86 -1.86 -5.42 12.89
N GLN A 87 -0.62 -5.86 13.07
CA GLN A 87 0.30 -5.28 14.07
C GLN A 87 0.49 -3.77 13.85
N GLY A 88 0.76 -3.36 12.61
CA GLY A 88 0.96 -1.95 12.26
C GLY A 88 -0.28 -1.09 12.52
N SER A 89 -1.46 -1.60 12.15
CA SER A 89 -2.75 -0.96 12.41
C SER A 89 -3.02 -0.80 13.91
N ILE A 90 -2.77 -1.83 14.71
CA ILE A 90 -2.94 -1.79 16.16
C ILE A 90 -1.94 -0.83 16.81
N ASP A 91 -0.67 -0.86 16.43
CA ASP A 91 0.37 0.04 16.97
C ASP A 91 0.02 1.51 16.73
N LYS A 92 -0.45 1.86 15.53
CA LYS A 92 -0.95 3.20 15.21
C LYS A 92 -2.14 3.57 16.09
N LEU A 93 -3.14 2.71 16.15
CA LEU A 93 -4.34 2.97 16.94
C LEU A 93 -3.99 3.23 18.42
N ILE A 94 -3.08 2.44 19.00
CA ILE A 94 -2.61 2.63 20.37
C ILE A 94 -2.03 4.03 20.55
N LYS A 95 -1.26 4.57 19.60
CA LYS A 95 -0.69 5.93 19.70
C LYS A 95 -1.75 7.03 19.80
N TYR A 96 -2.93 6.82 19.23
CA TYR A 96 -4.06 7.76 19.29
C TYR A 96 -4.92 7.61 20.54
N LEU A 97 -4.84 6.46 21.25
CA LEU A 97 -5.58 6.27 22.48
C LEU A 97 -4.86 6.94 23.66
N PRO A 98 -5.60 7.57 24.60
CA PRO A 98 -5.00 8.27 25.72
C PRO A 98 -4.09 7.36 26.55
N HIS A 99 -2.89 7.85 26.88
CA HIS A 99 -2.00 7.13 27.79
C HIS A 99 -2.57 7.17 29.22
N PRO A 100 -2.38 6.10 30.02
CA PRO A 100 -2.67 6.16 31.44
C PRO A 100 -1.76 7.23 32.08
N GLY A 101 -2.35 8.29 32.62
CA GLY A 101 -1.63 9.37 33.31
C GLY A 101 -1.53 10.69 32.56
N SER A 102 -1.82 10.75 31.25
CA SER A 102 -1.83 12.02 30.50
C SER A 102 -3.23 12.66 30.49
N SER A 103 -3.38 13.88 30.99
CA SER A 103 -4.63 14.67 30.95
C SER A 103 -4.92 15.32 29.60
N LEU A 104 -4.14 15.02 28.56
CA LEU A 104 -4.28 15.64 27.25
C LEU A 104 -5.57 15.21 26.56
N THR A 105 -6.52 16.12 26.53
CA THR A 105 -7.76 16.07 25.76
C THR A 105 -7.40 16.15 24.28
N LEU A 106 -7.06 15.01 23.66
CA LEU A 106 -6.88 14.93 22.21
C LEU A 106 -8.26 15.07 21.56
N VAL A 107 -8.48 16.23 20.94
CA VAL A 107 -9.65 16.53 20.11
C VAL A 107 -9.71 15.48 18.99
N ILE A 108 -10.76 14.67 19.01
CA ILE A 108 -11.08 13.72 17.94
C ILE A 108 -11.46 14.56 16.71
N GLY A 109 -10.48 14.79 15.84
CA GLY A 109 -10.68 15.53 14.59
C GLY A 109 -9.59 15.33 13.53
N ALA A 110 -8.55 14.55 13.82
CA ALA A 110 -7.42 14.41 12.91
C ALA A 110 -7.56 13.17 12.01
N ILE A 111 -7.83 13.46 10.74
CA ILE A 111 -7.55 12.71 9.53
C ILE A 111 -6.46 11.65 9.74
N LEU A 112 -6.78 10.38 9.43
CA LEU A 112 -5.78 9.33 9.28
C LEU A 112 -4.93 9.63 8.04
N THR A 113 -3.82 10.29 8.26
CA THR A 113 -2.71 10.25 7.31
C THR A 113 -2.08 8.86 7.38
N ILE A 114 -2.12 8.17 6.24
CA ILE A 114 -1.52 6.86 6.05
C ILE A 114 0.01 7.02 6.17
N VAL A 115 0.55 6.85 7.36
CA VAL A 115 2.00 6.66 7.53
C VAL A 115 2.29 5.17 7.35
N LEU A 116 2.70 4.78 6.15
CA LEU A 116 3.18 3.42 5.85
C LEU A 116 4.48 3.17 6.62
N GLY A 117 4.36 2.58 7.80
CA GLY A 117 5.51 2.26 8.65
C GLY A 117 5.22 0.99 9.43
N THR A 118 5.59 -0.15 8.86
CA THR A 118 6.01 -1.41 9.51
C THR A 118 6.46 -2.36 8.40
N GLY A 119 7.67 -2.92 8.52
CA GLY A 119 8.43 -3.59 7.44
C GLY A 119 7.79 -4.83 6.79
N ALA A 120 6.56 -5.18 7.13
CA ALA A 120 5.90 -6.36 6.59
C ALA A 120 4.80 -6.08 5.56
N LEU A 121 4.30 -4.84 5.50
CA LEU A 121 3.52 -4.41 4.32
C LEU A 121 4.43 -4.41 3.07
N VAL A 122 5.73 -4.15 3.27
CA VAL A 122 6.76 -4.16 2.22
C VAL A 122 6.99 -5.56 1.66
N ALA A 123 7.03 -6.57 2.54
CA ALA A 123 7.16 -7.96 2.13
C ALA A 123 5.93 -8.47 1.36
N TYR A 124 4.72 -8.10 1.78
CA TYR A 124 3.46 -8.49 1.12
C TYR A 124 3.30 -7.92 -0.29
N LEU A 125 3.76 -6.69 -0.49
CA LEU A 125 3.64 -6.04 -1.79
C LEU A 125 4.76 -6.47 -2.75
N ASN A 126 5.85 -7.04 -2.24
CA ASN A 126 6.89 -7.69 -3.05
C ASN A 126 6.44 -9.04 -3.63
N THR A 127 5.58 -9.80 -2.94
CA THR A 127 5.02 -11.07 -3.47
C THR A 127 3.88 -10.86 -4.46
N LEU A 128 3.15 -9.75 -4.35
CA LEU A 128 2.10 -9.33 -5.29
C LEU A 128 2.60 -8.35 -6.35
N SER A 129 3.92 -8.21 -6.51
CA SER A 129 4.49 -7.26 -7.44
C SER A 129 4.19 -7.65 -8.88
N VAL A 130 3.72 -6.70 -9.67
CA VAL A 130 3.43 -6.82 -11.08
C VAL A 130 4.68 -6.40 -11.86
N LYS A 131 5.09 -7.21 -12.83
CA LYS A 131 6.25 -6.90 -13.68
C LYS A 131 5.82 -6.01 -14.84
N ILE A 132 6.50 -4.89 -15.04
CA ILE A 132 6.39 -4.08 -16.25
C ILE A 132 7.71 -4.20 -16.99
N ILE A 133 7.66 -4.76 -18.20
CA ILE A 133 8.82 -4.86 -19.09
C ILE A 133 8.86 -3.58 -19.92
N LEU A 134 9.77 -2.67 -19.58
CA LEU A 134 10.03 -1.46 -20.35
C LEU A 134 10.96 -1.79 -21.52
N LYS A 135 10.53 -1.54 -22.74
CA LYS A 135 11.31 -1.77 -23.97
C LYS A 135 11.62 -0.42 -24.63
N ASN A 136 12.90 -0.15 -24.86
CA ASN A 136 13.35 1.04 -25.58
C ASN A 136 13.49 0.70 -27.07
N ARG A 137 12.58 1.17 -27.92
CA ARG A 137 12.59 0.91 -29.36
C ARG A 137 13.03 2.16 -30.13
N GLY A 138 14.34 2.39 -30.18
CA GLY A 138 14.93 3.43 -31.02
C GLY A 138 15.15 4.78 -30.34
N CYS A 139 14.85 4.94 -29.06
CA CYS A 139 15.14 6.18 -28.32
C CYS A 139 16.59 6.22 -27.84
N ASP A 140 17.04 7.40 -27.40
CA ASP A 140 18.27 7.54 -26.63
C ASP A 140 18.23 6.65 -25.37
N THR A 141 19.41 6.37 -24.81
CA THR A 141 19.52 5.54 -23.61
C THR A 141 18.69 6.12 -22.48
N ILE A 142 17.72 5.34 -21.99
CA ILE A 142 16.84 5.74 -20.90
C ILE A 142 17.64 5.60 -19.60
N GLN A 143 17.88 6.72 -18.94
CA GLN A 143 18.49 6.74 -17.62
C GLN A 143 17.43 6.34 -16.59
N THR A 144 17.71 5.30 -15.81
CA THR A 144 16.82 4.85 -14.75
C THR A 144 17.17 5.60 -13.47
N PHE A 145 16.24 6.41 -12.97
CA PHE A 145 16.45 7.13 -11.72
C PHE A 145 15.95 6.28 -10.56
N ALA A 146 16.84 5.87 -9.67
CA ALA A 146 16.51 5.08 -8.48
C ALA A 146 15.74 5.87 -7.40
N TYR A 147 15.34 7.12 -7.67
CA TYR A 147 14.82 8.01 -6.63
C TYR A 147 13.81 9.03 -7.18
N ILE A 148 12.53 8.84 -6.86
CA ILE A 148 11.49 9.87 -7.02
C ILE A 148 11.15 10.40 -5.61
N PRO A 149 11.83 11.45 -5.12
CA PRO A 149 11.45 12.09 -3.87
C PRO A 149 10.07 12.75 -4.01
N PRO A 150 9.21 12.72 -2.97
CA PRO A 150 9.44 12.21 -1.62
C PRO A 150 9.02 10.74 -1.41
N LEU A 151 8.73 10.01 -2.49
CA LEU A 151 8.14 8.67 -2.42
C LEU A 151 9.21 7.59 -2.42
N SER A 152 9.89 7.43 -1.28
CA SER A 152 10.58 6.18 -0.93
C SER A 152 9.53 5.10 -0.66
N LEU A 153 8.87 4.59 -1.70
CA LEU A 153 8.00 3.42 -1.59
C LEU A 153 8.91 2.18 -1.68
N PRO A 154 9.09 1.42 -0.59
CA PRO A 154 10.06 0.31 -0.52
C PRO A 154 9.66 -0.93 -1.35
N ILE A 155 8.77 -0.77 -2.33
CA ILE A 155 8.09 -1.83 -3.10
C ILE A 155 8.16 -1.54 -4.61
N ILE A 156 8.83 -0.46 -5.00
CA ILE A 156 9.10 -0.16 -6.40
C ILE A 156 10.52 -0.64 -6.67
N ASP A 157 10.64 -1.74 -7.40
CA ASP A 157 11.93 -2.24 -7.90
C ASP A 157 12.12 -1.63 -9.29
N MET A 158 13.09 -0.73 -9.43
CA MET A 158 13.43 -0.12 -10.72
C MET A 158 14.73 -0.74 -11.25
N PRO A 159 14.85 -0.92 -12.58
CA PRO A 159 16.11 -1.37 -13.15
C PRO A 159 17.22 -0.37 -12.80
N HIS A 160 18.31 -0.87 -12.21
CA HIS A 160 19.44 -0.04 -11.79
C HIS A 160 20.38 0.34 -12.94
N GLU A 161 20.28 -0.39 -14.06
CA GLU A 161 21.08 -0.16 -15.24
C GLU A 161 20.32 0.71 -16.25
N PRO A 162 21.01 1.65 -16.93
CA PRO A 162 20.42 2.39 -18.05
C PRO A 162 19.93 1.43 -19.15
N ILE A 163 18.83 1.78 -19.80
CA ILE A 163 18.22 0.94 -20.85
C ILE A 163 18.62 1.52 -22.22
N PRO A 164 19.61 0.92 -22.92
CA PRO A 164 20.06 1.42 -24.21
C PRO A 164 18.97 1.26 -25.28
N SER A 165 19.16 1.91 -26.43
CA SER A 165 18.29 1.71 -27.59
C SER A 165 18.26 0.22 -28.01
N GLY A 166 17.08 -0.33 -28.21
CA GLY A 166 16.85 -1.77 -28.43
C GLY A 166 16.88 -2.63 -27.16
N GLY A 167 17.23 -2.06 -26.01
CA GLY A 167 17.29 -2.73 -24.72
C GLY A 167 15.94 -2.80 -24.00
N GLN A 168 15.93 -3.53 -22.89
CA GLN A 168 14.78 -3.61 -21.99
C GLN A 168 15.20 -3.58 -20.52
N GLY A 169 14.31 -3.08 -19.66
CA GLY A 169 14.42 -3.12 -18.21
C GLY A 169 13.13 -3.62 -17.57
N ILE A 170 13.22 -4.21 -16.37
CA ILE A 170 12.06 -4.75 -15.66
C ILE A 170 11.79 -3.88 -14.44
N PHE A 171 10.59 -3.32 -14.36
CA PHE A 171 10.08 -2.65 -13.18
C PHE A 171 9.18 -3.61 -12.42
N LYS A 172 9.23 -3.58 -11.08
CA LYS A 172 8.20 -4.22 -10.25
C LYS A 172 7.43 -3.16 -9.51
N LEU A 173 6.12 -3.16 -9.72
CA LEU A 173 5.21 -2.22 -9.08
C LEU A 173 4.16 -2.98 -8.27
N PRO A 174 3.61 -2.38 -7.20
CA PRO A 174 2.42 -2.92 -6.56
C PRO A 174 1.23 -2.98 -7.55
N PRO A 175 0.26 -3.88 -7.32
CA PRO A 175 -0.91 -4.06 -8.18
C PRO A 175 -1.89 -2.89 -7.94
N LEU A 176 -1.66 -1.79 -8.64
CA LEU A 176 -2.42 -0.54 -8.52
C LEU A 176 -3.12 -0.21 -9.84
N THR A 177 -4.19 0.58 -9.74
CA THR A 177 -4.81 1.23 -10.89
C THR A 177 -4.28 2.66 -11.02
N PHE A 178 -3.93 3.07 -12.23
CA PHE A 178 -3.52 4.45 -12.53
C PHE A 178 -4.24 4.97 -13.77
N THR A 179 -4.38 6.29 -13.82
CA THR A 179 -4.89 7.00 -14.99
C THR A 179 -3.73 7.70 -15.69
N VAL A 180 -3.54 7.39 -16.96
CA VAL A 180 -2.63 8.08 -17.87
C VAL A 180 -3.45 9.07 -18.68
N ASP A 181 -3.01 10.32 -18.69
CA ASP A 181 -3.54 11.36 -19.56
C ASP A 181 -2.45 11.78 -20.54
N GLY A 182 -2.58 11.33 -21.79
CA GLY A 182 -1.73 11.70 -22.92
C GLY A 182 -2.44 12.64 -23.89
N THR A 183 -3.52 13.33 -23.48
CA THR A 183 -4.27 14.24 -24.36
C THR A 183 -3.50 15.52 -24.67
N ILE A 184 -2.51 15.88 -23.84
CA ILE A 184 -1.65 17.04 -24.04
C ILE A 184 -0.45 16.63 -24.89
N SER A 185 -0.20 17.37 -25.99
CA SER A 185 0.95 17.10 -26.86
C SER A 185 2.28 17.15 -26.09
N ASN A 186 3.17 16.19 -26.38
CA ASN A 186 4.50 16.03 -25.77
C ASN A 186 4.51 15.89 -24.23
N SER A 187 3.38 15.59 -23.61
CA SER A 187 3.27 15.41 -22.17
C SER A 187 2.44 14.19 -21.82
N LEU A 188 2.84 13.50 -20.77
CA LEU A 188 2.09 12.39 -20.21
C LEU A 188 1.92 12.61 -18.71
N THR A 189 0.68 12.64 -18.25
CA THR A 189 0.37 12.75 -16.82
C THR A 189 -0.11 11.42 -16.27
N LEU A 190 0.64 10.86 -15.34
CA LEU A 190 0.26 9.69 -14.56
C LEU A 190 -0.42 10.14 -13.27
N SER A 191 -1.56 9.56 -12.92
CA SER A 191 -2.24 9.85 -11.66
C SER A 191 -2.77 8.61 -10.97
N SER A 192 -2.59 8.54 -9.66
CA SER A 192 -3.09 7.46 -8.79
C SER A 192 -3.10 7.91 -7.33
N PHE A 193 -4.11 7.49 -6.55
CA PHE A 193 -4.23 7.80 -5.11
C PHE A 193 -3.95 9.26 -4.71
N GLY A 194 -4.37 10.23 -5.53
CA GLY A 194 -4.17 11.66 -5.28
C GLY A 194 -2.77 12.19 -5.65
N ALA A 195 -1.83 11.33 -6.01
CA ALA A 195 -0.56 11.72 -6.62
C ALA A 195 -0.72 11.95 -8.12
N LYS A 196 0.04 12.93 -8.64
CA LYS A 196 0.12 13.25 -10.06
C LYS A 196 1.59 13.44 -10.44
N PHE A 197 2.02 12.77 -11.50
CA PHE A 197 3.36 12.88 -12.06
C PHE A 197 3.22 13.29 -13.52
N ALA A 198 3.89 14.37 -13.89
CA ALA A 198 3.94 14.84 -15.27
C ALA A 198 5.31 14.50 -15.86
N PHE A 199 5.29 13.93 -17.07
CA PHE A 199 6.47 13.58 -17.84
C PHE A 199 6.47 14.38 -19.13
N ASP A 200 7.54 15.12 -19.38
CA ASP A 200 7.79 15.80 -20.65
C ASP A 200 8.52 14.84 -21.59
N LEU A 201 7.93 14.57 -22.75
CA LEU A 201 8.46 13.66 -23.75
C LEU A 201 9.57 14.28 -24.60
N LYS A 202 9.78 15.61 -24.53
CA LYS A 202 10.80 16.39 -25.24
C LYS A 202 10.79 16.31 -26.77
N SER A 203 9.99 15.41 -27.36
CA SER A 203 9.85 15.20 -28.80
C SER A 203 8.44 14.72 -29.15
N SER A 204 7.92 15.19 -30.27
CA SER A 204 6.61 14.79 -30.82
C SER A 204 6.64 13.45 -31.57
N ASN A 205 7.82 12.86 -31.77
CA ASN A 205 7.98 11.60 -32.51
C ASN A 205 8.09 10.37 -31.60
N ILE A 206 7.76 10.54 -30.32
CA ILE A 206 7.72 9.43 -29.35
C ILE A 206 6.31 8.86 -29.34
N ASN A 207 6.19 7.54 -29.45
CA ASN A 207 4.95 6.82 -29.17
C ASN A 207 5.16 5.94 -27.93
N ILE A 208 4.20 5.96 -27.01
CA ILE A 208 4.23 5.17 -25.79
C ILE A 208 3.05 4.22 -25.82
N GLU A 209 3.33 2.92 -25.78
CA GLU A 209 2.33 1.87 -25.80
C GLU A 209 2.36 1.05 -24.52
N PHE A 210 1.19 0.80 -23.95
CA PHE A 210 1.02 -0.11 -22.83
C PHE A 210 0.20 -1.31 -23.30
N ASP A 211 0.78 -2.50 -23.23
CA ASP A 211 0.20 -3.74 -23.73
C ASP A 211 -0.31 -3.64 -25.19
N GLY A 212 0.48 -2.99 -26.04
CA GLY A 212 0.17 -2.77 -27.46
C GLY A 212 -0.89 -1.70 -27.74
N LYS A 213 -1.31 -0.92 -26.73
CA LYS A 213 -2.24 0.21 -26.91
C LYS A 213 -1.50 1.52 -26.68
N SER A 214 -1.59 2.44 -27.64
CA SER A 214 -1.01 3.78 -27.49
C SER A 214 -1.65 4.53 -26.32
N LEU A 215 -0.83 5.23 -25.56
CA LEU A 215 -1.24 6.11 -24.45
C LEU A 215 -1.38 7.57 -24.87
N LEU A 216 -0.94 7.93 -26.08
CA LEU A 216 -0.94 9.30 -26.57
C LEU A 216 -2.26 9.67 -27.23
N GLY A 217 -2.65 10.93 -27.10
CA GLY A 217 -3.91 11.47 -27.65
C GLY A 217 -5.17 11.07 -26.88
N GLN A 218 -5.03 10.34 -25.78
CA GLN A 218 -6.18 9.82 -25.02
C GLN A 218 -5.93 9.77 -23.52
N LYS A 219 -7.02 9.57 -22.78
CA LYS A 219 -7.00 9.30 -21.36
C LYS A 219 -7.34 7.82 -21.14
N THR A 220 -6.46 7.12 -20.44
CA THR A 220 -6.54 5.66 -20.29
C THR A 220 -6.39 5.28 -18.82
N THR A 221 -7.28 4.42 -18.34
CA THR A 221 -7.14 3.78 -17.03
C THR A 221 -6.44 2.44 -17.21
N LEU A 222 -5.32 2.25 -16.52
CA LEU A 222 -4.53 1.04 -16.54
C LEU A 222 -4.63 0.35 -15.18
N ASP A 223 -5.02 -0.93 -15.20
CA ASP A 223 -5.14 -1.77 -14.01
C ASP A 223 -4.02 -2.82 -14.01
N LEU A 224 -2.99 -2.61 -13.18
CA LEU A 224 -1.88 -3.56 -13.05
C LEU A 224 -2.29 -4.86 -12.38
N ALA A 225 -3.38 -4.87 -11.61
CA ALA A 225 -3.84 -6.10 -10.98
C ALA A 225 -4.44 -7.08 -11.99
N SER A 226 -4.73 -6.63 -13.21
CA SER A 226 -5.36 -7.44 -14.25
C SER A 226 -4.48 -8.60 -14.73
N ARG A 227 -3.14 -8.43 -14.71
CA ARG A 227 -2.18 -9.46 -15.12
C ARG A 227 -0.87 -9.38 -14.32
N PRO A 228 -0.15 -10.50 -14.15
CA PRO A 228 1.13 -10.49 -13.43
C PRO A 228 2.27 -9.81 -14.20
N THR A 229 2.10 -9.57 -15.50
CA THR A 229 3.12 -8.95 -16.35
C THR A 229 2.47 -8.08 -17.44
N HIS A 230 3.07 -6.91 -17.69
CA HIS A 230 2.67 -5.94 -18.69
C HIS A 230 3.88 -5.49 -19.52
N ASP A 231 3.62 -5.11 -20.76
CA ASP A 231 4.62 -4.51 -21.65
C ASP A 231 4.43 -3.00 -21.72
N LEU A 232 5.52 -2.25 -21.60
CA LEU A 232 5.57 -0.81 -21.86
C LEU A 232 6.62 -0.56 -22.95
N ASP A 233 6.17 -0.19 -24.13
CA ASP A 233 7.04 0.11 -25.27
C ASP A 233 7.17 1.63 -25.42
N ILE A 234 8.41 2.12 -25.43
CA ILE A 234 8.73 3.51 -25.80
C ILE A 234 9.39 3.47 -27.17
N ILE A 235 8.75 4.07 -28.16
CA ILE A 235 9.11 3.99 -29.57
C ILE A 235 9.50 5.38 -30.06
N CYS A 236 10.73 5.57 -30.53
CA CYS A 236 11.18 6.82 -31.16
C CYS A 236 11.41 6.59 -32.65
N LYS A 237 11.01 7.57 -33.46
CA LYS A 237 11.19 7.59 -34.91
C LYS A 237 12.02 8.78 -35.35
#